data_AF-A0A2H0MHR1-F1
#
_entry.id   AF-A0A2H0MHR1-F1
#
_cell.length_a   1.000
_cell.length_b   1.000
_cell.length_c   1.000
_cell.angle_alpha   90.00
_cell.angle_beta   90.00
_cell.angle_gamma   90.00
#
_symmetry.space_group_name_H-M   'P 1'
#
loop_
_entity.id
_entity.type
_entity.pdbx_description
1 polymer ?
#
loop_
_entity_poly.entity_id
_entity_poly.type
_entity_poly.pdbx_seq_one_letter_code
_entity_poly.pdbx_strand_id
1 'polypeptide(L)'
;MTFARFLRRLLFFTFLLSLVGSYFAWNKYKPQLDEVLVELKDKDPDKYEQLIVHAKGFDIKETQRLYEEIKSMTREQVLYLRYNKLAEKRKKNKDFRIQEWEKELTAREETRKEMADDYESRSIALKVLRKKDPEKLLAEWKRSEPWQKGELLREKCIQYLETEKKESVMRQNMLDLPRTAPLIEKPGQDSHGVSEVCARLVPPIRDEKGVVATLAVLKKEMNYYYFVRMVEDIGLPPDTVFDFDYKLSRMATDYSDL
;
A
#
# COMPACT_ATOMS: atom_id res chain seq x y z
N MET A 1 57.47 34.50 -47.42
CA MET A 1 56.11 33.91 -47.28
C MET A 1 55.09 35.00 -47.58
N THR A 2 54.20 34.82 -48.56
CA THR A 2 53.25 35.87 -48.94
C THR A 2 52.15 36.01 -47.89
N PHE A 3 51.88 37.24 -47.45
CA PHE A 3 50.87 37.61 -46.43
C PHE A 3 49.50 36.95 -46.65
N ALA A 4 49.09 36.76 -47.91
CA ALA A 4 47.87 36.05 -48.30
C ALA A 4 47.84 34.56 -47.86
N ARG A 5 48.99 33.85 -47.85
CA ARG A 5 49.07 32.46 -47.35
C ARG A 5 48.92 32.39 -45.84
N PHE A 6 49.41 33.40 -45.12
CA PHE A 6 49.27 33.50 -43.67
C PHE A 6 47.80 33.77 -43.29
N LEU A 7 47.15 34.73 -43.95
CA LEU A 7 45.72 35.03 -43.76
C LEU A 7 44.81 33.85 -44.08
N ARG A 8 45.07 33.12 -45.19
CA ARG A 8 44.29 31.92 -45.54
C ARG A 8 44.45 30.80 -44.49
N ARG A 9 45.65 30.62 -43.92
CA ARG A 9 45.87 29.66 -42.82
C ARG A 9 45.14 30.10 -41.55
N LEU A 10 45.20 31.38 -41.21
CA LEU A 10 44.55 31.92 -40.00
C LEU A 10 43.03 31.76 -40.07
N LEU A 11 42.41 32.06 -41.21
CA LEU A 11 40.97 31.83 -41.45
C LEU A 11 40.59 30.34 -41.35
N PHE A 12 41.43 29.44 -41.87
CA PHE A 12 41.24 28.00 -41.72
C PHE A 12 41.32 27.55 -40.25
N PHE A 13 42.28 28.08 -39.49
CA PHE A 13 42.43 27.78 -38.07
C PHE A 13 41.26 28.32 -37.24
N THR A 14 40.76 29.52 -37.51
CA THR A 14 39.57 30.05 -36.83
C THR A 14 38.31 29.26 -37.16
N PHE A 15 38.17 28.81 -38.40
CA PHE A 15 37.05 27.94 -38.80
C PHE A 15 37.12 26.57 -38.11
N LEU A 16 38.31 25.96 -38.06
CA LEU A 16 38.55 24.70 -37.33
C LEU A 16 38.27 24.86 -35.83
N LEU A 17 38.74 25.93 -35.20
CA LEU A 17 38.43 26.25 -33.80
C LEU A 17 36.93 26.45 -33.57
N SER A 18 36.22 27.10 -34.50
CA SER A 18 34.76 27.24 -34.43
C SER A 18 34.05 25.90 -34.53
N LEU A 19 34.48 25.00 -35.42
CA LEU A 19 33.89 23.66 -35.55
C LEU A 19 34.11 22.82 -34.29
N VAL A 20 35.32 22.86 -33.73
CA VAL A 20 35.65 22.15 -32.48
C VAL A 20 34.86 22.73 -31.30
N GLY A 21 34.77 24.06 -31.20
CA GLY A 21 33.96 24.74 -30.19
C GLY A 21 32.47 24.39 -30.30
N SER A 22 31.91 24.41 -31.50
CA SER A 22 30.52 24.01 -31.77
C SER A 22 30.26 22.54 -31.47
N TYR A 23 31.20 21.64 -31.77
CA TYR A 23 31.10 20.22 -31.43
C TYR A 23 31.08 19.99 -29.91
N PHE A 24 31.96 20.68 -29.17
CA PHE A 24 32.00 20.57 -27.71
C PHE A 24 30.75 21.16 -27.05
N ALA A 25 30.27 22.31 -27.55
CA ALA A 25 29.01 22.90 -27.12
C ALA A 25 27.83 21.97 -27.41
N TRP A 26 27.76 21.38 -28.61
CA TRP A 26 26.74 20.42 -28.97
C TRP A 26 26.72 19.23 -28.01
N ASN A 27 27.87 18.59 -27.76
CA ASN A 27 27.93 17.46 -26.83
C ASN A 27 27.54 17.82 -25.38
N LYS A 28 27.78 19.07 -24.96
CA LYS A 28 27.41 19.56 -23.63
C LYS A 28 25.91 19.85 -23.50
N TYR A 29 25.28 20.44 -24.52
CA TYR A 29 23.88 20.88 -24.47
C TYR A 29 22.89 19.85 -25.04
N LYS A 30 23.33 18.96 -25.92
CA LYS A 30 22.53 17.87 -26.46
C LYS A 30 21.76 17.08 -25.39
N PRO A 31 22.36 16.61 -24.28
CA PRO A 31 21.62 15.82 -23.30
C PRO A 31 20.46 16.60 -22.65
N GLN A 32 20.65 17.89 -22.38
CA GLN A 32 19.58 18.75 -21.83
C GLN A 32 18.47 18.99 -22.85
N LEU A 33 18.84 19.17 -24.12
CA LEU A 33 17.88 19.30 -25.20
C LEU A 33 17.08 18.01 -25.38
N ASP A 34 17.74 16.86 -25.39
CA ASP A 34 17.13 15.54 -25.53
C ASP A 34 16.13 15.28 -24.39
N GLU A 35 16.48 15.63 -23.15
CA GLU A 35 15.59 15.52 -21.98
C GLU A 35 14.33 16.39 -22.13
N VAL A 36 14.49 17.66 -22.52
CA VAL A 36 13.35 18.57 -22.76
C VAL A 36 12.47 18.05 -23.90
N LEU A 37 13.06 17.52 -24.97
CA LEU A 37 12.31 16.96 -26.09
C LEU A 37 11.52 15.70 -25.69
N VAL A 38 12.09 14.85 -24.83
CA VAL A 38 11.38 13.70 -24.25
C VAL A 38 10.20 14.18 -23.39
N GLU A 39 10.40 15.18 -22.53
CA GLU A 39 9.32 15.72 -21.69
C GLU A 39 8.17 16.30 -22.54
N LEU A 40 8.48 17.07 -23.58
CA LEU A 40 7.47 17.64 -24.48
C LEU A 40 6.70 16.54 -25.22
N LYS A 41 7.42 15.53 -25.72
CA LYS A 41 6.81 14.37 -26.39
C LYS A 41 5.89 13.60 -25.45
N ASP A 42 6.26 13.46 -24.19
CA ASP A 42 5.45 12.77 -23.17
C ASP A 42 4.19 13.56 -22.82
N LYS A 43 4.24 14.90 -22.83
CA LYS A 43 3.09 15.77 -22.52
C LYS A 43 2.03 15.73 -23.62
N ASP A 44 2.40 15.96 -24.88
CA ASP A 44 1.49 15.84 -26.03
C ASP A 44 2.24 15.39 -27.29
N PRO A 45 2.21 14.08 -27.63
CA PRO A 45 2.96 13.55 -28.75
C PRO A 45 2.50 14.12 -30.10
N ASP A 46 1.22 14.45 -30.25
CA ASP A 46 0.66 14.89 -31.53
C ASP A 46 1.12 16.33 -31.85
N LYS A 47 1.10 17.22 -30.84
CA LYS A 47 1.64 18.57 -30.98
C LYS A 47 3.15 18.58 -31.03
N TYR A 48 3.82 17.65 -30.35
CA TYR A 48 5.27 17.49 -30.47
C TYR A 48 5.67 17.13 -31.90
N GLU A 49 4.96 16.23 -32.57
CA GLU A 49 5.20 15.92 -33.98
C GLU A 49 5.04 17.16 -34.88
N GLN A 50 4.00 17.96 -34.65
CA GLN A 50 3.81 19.24 -35.35
C GLN A 50 4.98 20.20 -35.09
N LEU A 51 5.42 20.30 -33.84
CA LEU A 51 6.57 21.13 -33.46
C LEU A 51 7.82 20.74 -34.24
N ILE A 52 8.11 19.45 -34.38
CA ILE A 52 9.26 18.95 -35.14
C ILE A 52 9.13 19.25 -36.63
N VAL A 53 7.92 19.15 -37.19
CA VAL A 53 7.65 19.49 -38.59
C VAL A 53 7.92 20.97 -38.86
N HIS A 54 7.35 21.87 -38.05
CA HIS A 54 7.59 23.31 -38.17
C HIS A 54 9.06 23.68 -37.93
N ALA A 55 9.73 23.02 -36.97
CA ALA A 55 11.14 23.26 -36.68
C ALA A 55 12.04 22.90 -37.88
N LYS A 56 11.78 21.76 -38.53
CA LYS A 56 12.50 21.36 -39.75
C LYS A 56 12.21 22.28 -40.94
N GLY A 57 11.00 22.85 -40.99
CA GLY A 57 10.59 23.85 -41.97
C GLY A 57 11.11 25.26 -41.69
N PHE A 58 11.88 25.48 -40.62
CA PHE A 58 12.35 26.79 -40.15
C PHE A 58 11.22 27.80 -39.86
N ASP A 59 10.03 27.31 -39.51
CA ASP A 59 8.91 28.16 -39.08
C ASP A 59 9.04 28.51 -37.59
N ILE A 60 9.92 29.47 -37.31
CA ILE A 60 10.31 29.86 -35.94
C ILE A 60 9.10 30.26 -35.10
N LYS A 61 8.15 30.98 -35.71
CA LYS A 61 6.98 31.51 -34.99
C LYS A 61 6.08 30.39 -34.50
N GLU A 62 5.79 29.42 -35.37
CA GLU A 62 4.91 28.31 -35.04
C GLU A 62 5.60 27.29 -34.13
N THR A 63 6.90 27.02 -34.35
CA THR A 63 7.72 26.21 -33.45
C THR A 63 7.74 26.76 -32.03
N GLN A 64 7.95 28.07 -31.85
CA GLN A 64 7.97 28.69 -30.53
C GLN A 64 6.59 28.64 -29.85
N ARG A 65 5.51 28.86 -30.61
CA ARG A 65 4.14 28.76 -30.10
C ARG A 65 3.85 27.35 -29.56
N LEU A 66 4.10 26.32 -30.37
CA LEU A 66 3.87 24.92 -29.99
C LEU A 66 4.76 24.50 -28.82
N TYR A 67 6.00 24.98 -28.76
CA TYR A 67 6.91 24.70 -27.66
C TYR A 67 6.34 25.20 -26.33
N GLU A 68 5.94 26.48 -26.26
CA GLU A 68 5.38 27.05 -25.04
C GLU A 68 4.03 26.42 -24.67
N GLU A 69 3.20 26.10 -25.65
CA GLU A 69 1.91 25.45 -25.42
C GLU A 69 2.08 24.06 -24.78
N ILE A 70 2.98 23.22 -25.29
CA ILE A 70 3.22 21.89 -24.73
C ILE A 70 3.94 21.99 -23.37
N LYS A 71 4.94 22.88 -23.27
CA LYS A 71 5.74 23.07 -22.05
C LYS A 71 4.89 23.52 -20.86
N SER A 72 3.96 24.45 -21.10
CA SER A 72 3.07 25.03 -20.07
C SER A 72 1.93 24.10 -19.64
N MET A 73 1.77 22.92 -20.28
CA MET A 73 0.75 21.97 -19.87
C MET A 73 0.95 21.50 -18.43
N THR A 74 -0.12 21.57 -17.64
CA THR A 74 -0.14 21.03 -16.29
C THR A 74 -0.28 19.52 -16.30
N ARG A 75 0.10 18.85 -15.20
CA ARG A 75 -0.08 17.40 -15.04
C ARG A 75 -1.53 16.97 -15.26
N GLU A 76 -2.48 17.76 -14.78
CA GLU A 76 -3.92 17.49 -14.94
C GLU A 76 -4.35 17.55 -16.41
N GLN A 77 -3.88 18.55 -17.15
CA GLN A 77 -4.17 18.68 -18.59
C GLN A 77 -3.60 17.50 -19.39
N VAL A 78 -2.39 17.05 -19.05
CA VAL A 78 -1.76 15.88 -19.68
C VAL A 78 -2.57 14.61 -19.38
N LEU A 79 -2.98 14.40 -18.12
CA LEU A 79 -3.80 13.26 -17.73
C LEU A 79 -5.16 13.28 -18.43
N TYR A 80 -5.81 14.44 -18.46
CA TYR A 80 -7.10 14.64 -19.13
C TYR A 80 -7.00 14.37 -20.64
N LEU A 81 -5.96 14.88 -21.30
CA LEU A 81 -5.70 14.63 -22.72
C LEU A 81 -5.54 13.13 -22.99
N ARG A 82 -4.69 12.44 -22.20
CA ARG A 82 -4.47 11.00 -22.33
C ARG A 82 -5.76 10.21 -22.13
N TYR A 83 -6.52 10.54 -21.09
CA TYR A 83 -7.82 9.92 -20.80
C TYR A 83 -8.78 10.09 -21.97
N ASN A 84 -8.92 11.30 -22.51
CA ASN A 84 -9.82 11.58 -23.63
C ASN A 84 -9.39 10.85 -24.92
N LYS A 85 -8.10 10.85 -25.26
CA LYS A 85 -7.59 10.10 -26.42
C LYS A 85 -7.90 8.60 -26.28
N LEU A 86 -7.69 8.03 -25.10
CA LEU A 86 -8.05 6.63 -24.81
C LEU A 86 -9.57 6.40 -24.89
N ALA A 87 -10.38 7.30 -24.32
CA ALA A 87 -11.84 7.21 -24.40
C ALA A 87 -12.35 7.25 -25.85
N GLU A 88 -11.82 8.14 -26.67
CA GLU A 88 -12.16 8.22 -28.10
C GLU A 88 -11.70 6.96 -28.86
N LYS A 89 -10.51 6.43 -28.55
CA LYS A 89 -10.04 5.18 -29.14
C LYS A 89 -10.94 4.00 -28.78
N ARG A 90 -11.41 3.93 -27.52
CA ARG A 90 -12.40 2.91 -27.06
C ARG A 90 -13.74 3.02 -27.78
N LYS A 91 -14.19 4.23 -28.11
CA LYS A 91 -15.44 4.43 -28.89
C LYS A 91 -15.29 4.01 -30.34
N LYS A 92 -14.17 4.33 -30.97
CA LYS A 92 -13.96 4.17 -32.41
C LYS A 92 -13.47 2.78 -32.81
N ASN A 93 -12.73 2.08 -31.95
CA ASN A 93 -12.10 0.82 -32.27
C ASN A 93 -12.57 -0.31 -31.33
N LYS A 94 -13.38 -1.22 -31.88
CA LYS A 94 -13.93 -2.38 -31.15
C LYS A 94 -12.83 -3.36 -30.74
N ASP A 95 -11.86 -3.61 -31.61
CA ASP A 95 -10.78 -4.58 -31.35
C ASP A 95 -9.84 -4.06 -30.24
N PHE A 96 -9.57 -2.77 -30.23
CA PHE A 96 -8.82 -2.12 -29.15
C PHE A 96 -9.50 -2.32 -27.78
N ARG A 97 -10.83 -2.19 -27.73
CA ARG A 97 -11.61 -2.40 -26.49
C ARG A 97 -11.56 -3.85 -26.01
N ILE A 98 -11.63 -4.82 -26.93
CA ILE A 98 -11.55 -6.25 -26.59
C ILE A 98 -10.16 -6.58 -26.03
N GLN A 99 -9.09 -6.13 -26.71
CA GLN A 99 -7.72 -6.36 -26.27
C GLN A 99 -7.40 -5.72 -24.91
N GLU A 100 -7.91 -4.50 -24.66
CA GLU A 100 -7.77 -3.84 -23.35
C GLU A 100 -8.47 -4.65 -22.25
N TRP A 101 -9.69 -5.13 -22.53
CA TRP A 101 -10.44 -5.95 -21.58
C TRP A 101 -9.76 -7.29 -21.29
N GLU A 102 -9.24 -7.97 -22.31
CA GLU A 102 -8.46 -9.21 -22.13
C GLU A 102 -7.23 -8.98 -21.25
N LYS A 103 -6.49 -7.89 -21.47
CA LYS A 103 -5.34 -7.52 -20.62
C LYS A 103 -5.74 -7.23 -19.18
N GLU A 104 -6.87 -6.56 -18.96
CA GLU A 104 -7.38 -6.36 -17.61
C GLU A 104 -7.75 -7.68 -16.94
N LEU A 105 -8.36 -8.61 -17.67
CA LEU A 105 -8.72 -9.92 -17.14
C LEU A 105 -7.47 -10.72 -16.76
N THR A 106 -6.46 -10.77 -17.63
CA THR A 106 -5.19 -11.46 -17.33
C THR A 106 -4.49 -10.82 -16.13
N ALA A 107 -4.42 -9.48 -16.07
CA ALA A 107 -3.81 -8.78 -14.93
C ALA A 107 -4.56 -9.05 -13.62
N ARG A 108 -5.89 -9.12 -13.65
CA ARG A 108 -6.71 -9.49 -12.47
C ARG A 108 -6.47 -10.93 -12.04
N GLU A 109 -6.32 -11.86 -12.99
CA GLU A 109 -6.00 -13.26 -12.69
C GLU A 109 -4.60 -13.40 -12.10
N GLU A 110 -3.60 -12.73 -12.66
CA GLU A 110 -2.23 -12.68 -12.14
C GLU A 110 -2.21 -12.08 -10.74
N THR A 111 -2.85 -10.92 -10.53
CA THR A 111 -2.97 -10.30 -9.20
C THR A 111 -3.64 -11.23 -8.20
N ARG A 112 -4.70 -11.96 -8.60
CA ARG A 112 -5.37 -12.93 -7.73
C ARG A 112 -4.46 -14.11 -7.36
N LYS A 113 -3.67 -14.61 -8.31
CA LYS A 113 -2.69 -15.67 -8.05
C LYS A 113 -1.60 -15.19 -7.10
N GLU A 114 -1.02 -14.02 -7.37
CA GLU A 114 0.00 -13.42 -6.49
C GLU A 114 -0.55 -13.19 -5.07
N MET A 115 -1.78 -12.69 -4.95
CA MET A 115 -2.45 -12.54 -3.64
C MET A 115 -2.70 -13.90 -2.96
N ALA A 116 -3.07 -14.92 -3.72
CA ALA A 116 -3.27 -16.26 -3.18
C ALA A 116 -1.96 -16.88 -2.70
N ASP A 117 -0.87 -16.72 -3.47
CA ASP A 117 0.47 -17.21 -3.14
C ASP A 117 1.08 -16.44 -1.94
N ASP A 118 0.90 -15.12 -1.88
CA ASP A 118 1.27 -14.31 -0.72
C ASP A 118 0.47 -14.72 0.53
N TYR A 119 -0.84 -14.94 0.38
CA TYR A 119 -1.66 -15.45 1.47
C TYR A 119 -1.25 -16.85 1.93
N GLU A 120 -0.98 -17.77 0.99
CA GLU A 120 -0.54 -19.12 1.29
C GLU A 120 0.83 -19.12 1.97
N SER A 121 1.80 -18.36 1.45
CA SER A 121 3.13 -18.23 2.05
C SER A 121 3.08 -17.60 3.43
N ARG A 122 2.26 -16.57 3.67
CA ARG A 122 1.98 -16.04 5.01
C ARG A 122 1.34 -17.09 5.90
N SER A 123 0.39 -17.87 5.39
CA SER A 123 -0.25 -18.94 6.16
C SER A 123 0.73 -20.05 6.54
N ILE A 124 1.68 -20.39 5.67
CA ILE A 124 2.74 -21.37 5.92
C ILE A 124 3.74 -20.81 6.92
N ALA A 125 4.19 -19.55 6.76
CA ALA A 125 5.06 -18.87 7.71
C ALA A 125 4.42 -18.80 9.11
N LEU A 126 3.13 -18.46 9.17
CA LEU A 126 2.34 -18.49 10.40
C LEU A 126 2.22 -19.91 10.96
N LYS A 127 2.03 -20.94 10.13
CA LYS A 127 2.01 -22.35 10.59
C LYS A 127 3.37 -22.82 11.13
N VAL A 128 4.48 -22.33 10.58
CA VAL A 128 5.83 -22.60 11.07
C VAL A 128 6.08 -21.92 12.43
N LEU A 129 5.60 -20.68 12.61
CA LEU A 129 5.54 -20.00 13.91
C LEU A 129 4.58 -20.69 14.88
N ARG A 130 3.52 -21.34 14.36
CA ARG A 130 2.53 -22.11 15.11
C ARG A 130 2.98 -23.53 15.45
N LYS A 131 4.29 -23.82 15.44
CA LYS A 131 4.82 -24.90 16.29
C LYS A 131 4.71 -24.44 17.74
N LYS A 132 3.51 -24.67 18.30
CA LYS A 132 3.11 -24.44 19.69
C LYS A 132 4.04 -25.19 20.63
N ASP A 133 5.18 -24.60 20.92
CA ASP A 133 5.90 -24.90 22.14
C ASP A 133 5.50 -23.81 23.14
N PRO A 134 4.54 -24.09 24.04
CA PRO A 134 4.07 -23.11 25.02
C PRO A 134 5.22 -22.54 25.85
N GLU A 135 6.30 -23.32 26.05
CA GLU A 135 7.47 -22.87 26.79
C GLU A 135 8.27 -21.82 26.02
N LYS A 136 8.40 -21.97 24.70
CA LYS A 136 9.06 -20.96 23.84
C LYS A 136 8.25 -19.68 23.75
N LEU A 137 6.94 -19.79 23.56
CA LEU A 137 6.05 -18.62 23.53
C LEU A 137 6.07 -17.88 24.87
N LEU A 138 6.04 -18.61 25.99
CA LEU A 138 6.17 -18.02 27.31
C LEU A 138 7.55 -17.38 27.52
N ALA A 139 8.62 -18.00 27.02
CA ALA A 139 9.98 -17.44 27.09
C ALA A 139 10.11 -16.16 26.25
N GLU A 140 9.52 -16.11 25.06
CA GLU A 140 9.45 -14.93 24.22
C GLU A 140 8.62 -13.83 24.89
N TRP A 141 7.43 -14.15 25.40
CA TRP A 141 6.61 -13.21 26.16
C TRP A 141 7.37 -12.61 27.34
N LYS A 142 8.07 -13.42 28.13
CA LYS A 142 8.86 -12.95 29.28
C LYS A 142 10.04 -12.05 28.89
N ARG A 143 10.61 -12.24 27.69
CA ARG A 143 11.74 -11.45 27.18
C ARG A 143 11.31 -10.16 26.47
N SER A 144 10.07 -10.08 26.01
CA SER A 144 9.54 -8.91 25.32
C SER A 144 9.40 -7.69 26.23
N GLU A 145 9.74 -6.53 25.69
CA GLU A 145 9.54 -5.24 26.35
C GLU A 145 8.03 -4.93 26.50
N PRO A 146 7.63 -4.09 27.48
CA PRO A 146 6.23 -3.76 27.72
C PRO A 146 5.48 -3.22 26.50
N TRP A 147 6.15 -2.41 25.67
CA TRP A 147 5.54 -1.88 24.44
C TRP A 147 5.32 -2.97 23.39
N GLN A 148 6.22 -3.95 23.29
CA GLN A 148 6.09 -5.10 22.37
C GLN A 148 4.93 -6.00 22.80
N LYS A 149 4.79 -6.22 24.11
CA LYS A 149 3.64 -6.93 24.70
C LYS A 149 2.33 -6.20 24.38
N GLY A 150 2.32 -4.88 24.46
CA GLY A 150 1.16 -4.05 24.10
C GLY A 150 0.74 -4.20 22.64
N GLU A 151 1.69 -4.15 21.70
CA GLU A 151 1.39 -4.35 20.28
C GLU A 151 0.87 -5.76 19.99
N LEU A 152 1.51 -6.78 20.58
CA LEU A 152 1.06 -8.17 20.43
C LEU A 152 -0.36 -8.37 20.99
N LEU A 153 -0.67 -7.80 22.16
CA LEU A 153 -2.02 -7.84 22.74
C LEU A 153 -3.05 -7.14 21.85
N ARG A 154 -2.68 -6.04 21.21
CA ARG A 154 -3.57 -5.30 20.30
C ARG A 154 -3.86 -6.10 19.04
N GLU A 155 -2.83 -6.69 18.42
CA GLU A 155 -2.97 -7.57 17.26
C GLU A 155 -3.89 -8.76 17.58
N LYS A 156 -3.64 -9.41 18.71
CA LYS A 156 -4.40 -10.59 19.15
C LYS A 156 -5.84 -10.22 19.56
N CYS A 157 -6.06 -9.08 20.20
CA CYS A 157 -7.40 -8.56 20.46
C CYS A 157 -8.20 -8.43 19.15
N ILE A 158 -7.61 -7.81 18.11
CA ILE A 158 -8.30 -7.61 16.83
C ILE A 158 -8.64 -8.95 16.19
N GLN A 159 -7.66 -9.85 16.12
CA GLN A 159 -7.83 -11.19 15.54
C GLN A 159 -9.00 -11.95 16.20
N TYR A 160 -9.06 -11.94 17.53
CA TYR A 160 -10.03 -12.73 18.28
C TYR A 160 -11.43 -12.09 18.33
N LEU A 161 -11.53 -10.76 18.35
CA LEU A 161 -12.82 -10.06 18.22
C LEU A 161 -13.40 -10.16 16.80
N GLU A 162 -12.58 -10.15 15.75
CA GLU A 162 -13.04 -10.42 14.38
C GLU A 162 -13.58 -11.84 14.24
N THR A 163 -12.89 -12.81 14.86
CA THR A 163 -13.32 -14.21 14.90
C THR A 163 -14.65 -14.34 15.63
N GLU A 164 -14.80 -13.70 16.80
CA GLU A 164 -16.03 -13.67 17.57
C GLU A 164 -17.20 -13.09 16.77
N LYS A 165 -17.00 -11.94 16.11
CA LYS A 165 -18.01 -11.32 15.27
C LYS A 165 -18.45 -12.24 14.13
N LYS A 166 -17.49 -12.84 13.42
CA LYS A 166 -17.78 -13.77 12.31
C LYS A 166 -18.55 -15.00 12.79
N GLU A 167 -18.12 -15.61 13.88
CA GLU A 167 -18.78 -16.77 14.47
C GLU A 167 -20.17 -16.42 15.05
N SER A 168 -20.37 -15.21 15.57
CA SER A 168 -21.70 -14.75 15.99
C SER A 168 -22.66 -14.55 14.83
N VAL A 169 -22.23 -13.90 13.73
CA VAL A 169 -23.04 -13.79 12.50
C VAL A 169 -23.41 -15.17 11.95
N MET A 170 -22.49 -16.13 11.97
CA MET A 170 -22.79 -17.51 11.58
C MET A 170 -23.85 -18.16 12.47
N ARG A 171 -23.77 -17.94 13.80
CA ARG A 171 -24.76 -18.46 14.77
C ARG A 171 -26.12 -17.78 14.64
N GLN A 172 -26.18 -16.47 14.37
CA GLN A 172 -27.42 -15.74 14.13
C GLN A 172 -28.20 -16.30 12.93
N ASN A 173 -27.50 -16.85 11.94
CA ASN A 173 -28.11 -17.50 10.78
C ASN A 173 -28.53 -18.96 11.04
N MET A 174 -28.25 -19.52 12.22
CA MET A 174 -28.66 -20.87 12.63
C MET A 174 -29.75 -20.80 13.71
N LEU A 175 -30.94 -21.32 13.42
CA LEU A 175 -32.15 -21.18 14.25
C LEU A 175 -32.05 -21.79 15.66
N ASP A 176 -31.13 -22.74 15.90
CA ASP A 176 -31.11 -23.58 17.10
C ASP A 176 -29.98 -23.27 18.09
N LEU A 177 -29.19 -22.21 17.87
CA LEU A 177 -28.07 -21.87 18.76
C LEU A 177 -28.40 -20.67 19.67
N PRO A 178 -28.02 -20.71 20.96
CA PRO A 178 -28.14 -19.58 21.87
C PRO A 178 -27.41 -18.35 21.29
N ARG A 179 -28.15 -17.24 21.16
CA ARG A 179 -27.67 -15.97 20.58
C ARG A 179 -26.79 -15.26 21.59
N THR A 180 -25.48 -15.47 21.51
CA THR A 180 -24.52 -14.66 22.26
C THR A 180 -24.12 -13.45 21.43
N ALA A 181 -24.46 -12.26 21.89
CA ALA A 181 -24.04 -11.02 21.24
C ALA A 181 -22.51 -10.89 21.33
N PRO A 182 -21.81 -10.66 20.21
CA PRO A 182 -20.38 -10.41 20.25
C PRO A 182 -20.13 -9.09 21.00
N LEU A 183 -18.96 -8.93 21.61
CA LEU A 183 -18.61 -7.72 22.38
C LEU A 183 -18.96 -6.41 21.66
N ILE A 184 -18.78 -6.38 20.34
CA ILE A 184 -18.99 -5.22 19.46
C ILE A 184 -20.47 -4.84 19.28
N GLU A 185 -21.39 -5.76 19.54
CA GLU A 185 -22.85 -5.55 19.43
C GLU A 185 -23.51 -5.36 20.81
N LYS A 186 -22.71 -5.15 21.87
CA LYS A 186 -23.26 -4.79 23.19
C LYS A 186 -23.79 -3.35 23.19
N PRO A 187 -24.95 -3.09 23.84
CA PRO A 187 -25.56 -1.76 23.85
C PRO A 187 -24.57 -0.68 24.30
N GLY A 188 -24.31 0.30 23.43
CA GLY A 188 -23.36 1.38 23.69
C GLY A 188 -21.98 1.24 23.01
N GLN A 189 -21.73 0.15 22.26
CA GLN A 189 -20.56 -0.01 21.38
C GLN A 189 -20.89 0.09 19.88
N ASP A 190 -22.16 0.31 19.53
CA ASP A 190 -22.78 0.10 18.21
C ASP A 190 -22.27 0.96 17.03
N SER A 191 -21.14 1.67 17.17
CA SER A 191 -20.55 2.48 16.10
C SER A 191 -19.05 2.32 15.90
N HIS A 192 -18.36 1.51 16.71
CA HIS A 192 -16.90 1.40 16.65
C HIS A 192 -16.43 0.15 15.89
N GLY A 193 -15.44 0.32 15.01
CA GLY A 193 -14.78 -0.81 14.35
C GLY A 193 -13.96 -1.66 15.33
N VAL A 194 -13.71 -2.94 15.01
CA VAL A 194 -12.94 -3.86 15.90
C VAL A 194 -11.60 -3.25 16.34
N SER A 195 -10.90 -2.61 15.40
CA SER A 195 -9.63 -1.94 15.66
C SER A 195 -9.75 -0.81 16.68
N GLU A 196 -10.83 -0.04 16.63
CA GLU A 196 -11.08 1.07 17.56
C GLU A 196 -11.42 0.56 18.96
N VAL A 197 -12.22 -0.51 19.05
CA VAL A 197 -12.50 -1.19 20.31
C VAL A 197 -11.19 -1.70 20.93
N CYS A 198 -10.35 -2.39 20.17
CA CYS A 198 -9.06 -2.88 20.66
C CYS A 198 -8.06 -1.77 21.00
N ALA A 199 -8.05 -0.65 20.28
CA ALA A 199 -7.21 0.49 20.62
C ALA A 199 -7.58 1.12 21.98
N ARG A 200 -8.88 1.08 22.34
CA ARG A 200 -9.38 1.51 23.65
C ARG A 200 -9.06 0.48 24.75
N LEU A 201 -9.23 -0.81 24.46
CA LEU A 201 -8.96 -1.89 25.42
C LEU A 201 -7.47 -2.08 25.70
N VAL A 202 -6.62 -1.84 24.68
CA VAL A 202 -5.17 -2.01 24.73
C VAL A 202 -4.49 -0.68 24.41
N PRO A 203 -4.45 0.28 25.36
CA PRO A 203 -3.77 1.55 25.15
C PRO A 203 -2.25 1.34 25.02
N PRO A 204 -1.49 2.34 24.51
CA PRO A 204 -0.03 2.25 24.43
C PRO A 204 0.60 1.96 25.81
N ILE A 205 1.34 0.85 25.90
CA ILE A 205 1.91 0.35 27.16
C ILE A 205 3.37 0.76 27.27
N ARG A 206 3.77 1.28 28.44
CA ARG A 206 5.14 1.72 28.72
C ARG A 206 5.85 0.92 29.82
N ASP A 207 5.11 0.19 30.64
CA ASP A 207 5.63 -0.57 31.76
C ASP A 207 4.87 -1.89 31.96
N GLU A 208 5.45 -2.81 32.76
CA GLU A 208 4.83 -4.11 33.06
C GLU A 208 3.50 -3.97 33.80
N LYS A 209 3.31 -2.91 34.59
CA LYS A 209 2.03 -2.64 35.27
C LYS A 209 0.91 -2.38 34.25
N GLY A 210 1.21 -1.65 33.18
CA GLY A 210 0.30 -1.42 32.07
C GLY A 210 -0.05 -2.70 31.33
N VAL A 211 0.89 -3.64 31.18
CA VAL A 211 0.62 -4.98 30.61
C VAL A 211 -0.40 -5.74 31.44
N VAL A 212 -0.16 -5.82 32.76
CA VAL A 212 -1.05 -6.54 33.69
C VAL A 212 -2.44 -5.89 33.74
N ALA A 213 -2.50 -4.56 33.80
CA ALA A 213 -3.76 -3.83 33.79
C ALA A 213 -4.55 -4.07 32.49
N THR A 214 -3.86 -4.08 31.35
CA THR A 214 -4.48 -4.34 30.05
C THR A 214 -5.01 -5.77 29.93
N LEU A 215 -4.24 -6.75 30.39
CA LEU A 215 -4.72 -8.14 30.47
C LEU A 215 -5.95 -8.27 31.36
N ALA A 216 -6.02 -7.55 32.48
CA ALA A 216 -7.19 -7.53 33.35
C ALA A 216 -8.43 -6.90 32.68
N VAL A 217 -8.23 -5.83 31.90
CA VAL A 217 -9.30 -5.20 31.10
C VAL A 217 -9.80 -6.17 30.04
N LEU A 218 -8.90 -6.78 29.25
CA LEU A 218 -9.25 -7.74 28.21
C LEU A 218 -9.98 -8.96 28.81
N LYS A 219 -9.53 -9.46 29.96
CA LYS A 219 -10.15 -10.55 30.72
C LYS A 219 -11.60 -10.25 31.10
N LYS A 220 -11.89 -9.00 31.44
CA LYS A 220 -13.22 -8.54 31.85
C LYS A 220 -14.14 -8.30 30.65
N GLU A 221 -13.62 -7.66 29.61
CA GLU A 221 -14.42 -7.16 28.50
C GLU A 221 -14.65 -8.23 27.42
N MET A 222 -13.65 -9.04 27.10
CA MET A 222 -13.76 -10.07 26.06
C MET A 222 -14.55 -11.29 26.54
N ASN A 223 -15.23 -11.95 25.61
CA ASN A 223 -15.82 -13.27 25.87
C ASN A 223 -14.74 -14.28 26.29
N TYR A 224 -15.04 -15.05 27.33
CA TYR A 224 -14.11 -15.95 28.02
C TYR A 224 -13.43 -16.91 27.04
N TYR A 225 -14.19 -17.51 26.12
CA TYR A 225 -13.65 -18.49 25.19
C TYR A 225 -12.60 -17.89 24.25
N TYR A 226 -12.87 -16.70 23.70
CA TYR A 226 -11.93 -16.03 22.80
C TYR A 226 -10.73 -15.46 23.56
N PHE A 227 -10.94 -14.94 24.77
CA PHE A 227 -9.85 -14.49 25.62
C PHE A 227 -8.89 -15.63 26.00
N VAL A 228 -9.41 -16.81 26.38
CA VAL A 228 -8.57 -17.98 26.70
C VAL A 228 -7.73 -18.39 25.50
N ARG A 229 -8.34 -18.51 24.31
CA ARG A 229 -7.61 -18.85 23.09
C ARG A 229 -6.55 -17.80 22.74
N MET A 230 -6.85 -16.52 22.98
CA MET A 230 -5.92 -15.42 22.79
C MET A 230 -4.69 -15.54 23.69
N VAL A 231 -4.86 -15.77 24.99
CA VAL A 231 -3.73 -15.88 25.92
C VAL A 231 -2.91 -17.16 25.69
N GLU A 232 -3.55 -18.27 25.32
CA GLU A 232 -2.86 -19.51 24.92
C GLU A 232 -1.98 -19.31 23.67
N ASP A 233 -2.47 -18.56 22.69
CA ASP A 233 -1.71 -18.23 21.48
C ASP A 233 -0.52 -17.28 21.76
N ILE A 234 -0.58 -16.51 22.85
CA ILE A 234 0.53 -15.67 23.35
C ILE A 234 1.53 -16.51 24.18
N GLY A 235 1.15 -17.73 24.60
CA GLY A 235 1.94 -18.59 25.48
C GLY A 235 1.72 -18.35 26.97
N LEU A 236 0.68 -17.61 27.34
CA LEU A 236 0.29 -17.40 28.73
C LEU A 236 -0.61 -18.55 29.20
N PRO A 237 -0.24 -19.27 30.28
CA PRO A 237 -1.09 -20.33 30.83
C PRO A 237 -2.41 -19.75 31.37
N PRO A 238 -3.58 -20.33 31.04
CA PRO A 238 -4.87 -19.80 31.48
C PRO A 238 -5.00 -19.72 33.02
N ASP A 239 -4.38 -20.65 33.74
CA ASP A 239 -4.29 -20.71 35.20
C ASP A 239 -3.45 -19.58 35.81
N THR A 240 -2.54 -18.98 35.06
CA THR A 240 -1.83 -17.76 35.51
C THR A 240 -2.68 -16.50 35.41
N VAL A 241 -3.76 -16.55 34.63
CA VAL A 241 -4.65 -15.41 34.37
C VAL A 241 -5.99 -15.55 35.10
N PHE A 242 -6.42 -16.77 35.40
CA PHE A 242 -7.71 -17.09 36.03
C PHE A 242 -7.56 -17.97 37.26
N ASP A 243 -8.24 -17.60 38.35
CA ASP A 243 -8.57 -18.56 39.41
C ASP A 243 -9.81 -19.40 39.02
N PHE A 244 -10.01 -20.51 39.73
CA PHE A 244 -11.07 -21.47 39.44
C PHE A 244 -12.48 -20.87 39.57
N ASP A 245 -12.71 -20.05 40.60
CA ASP A 245 -14.01 -19.45 40.87
C ASP A 245 -14.39 -18.43 39.78
N TYR A 246 -13.43 -17.63 39.32
CA TYR A 246 -13.59 -16.70 38.21
C TYR A 246 -13.87 -17.43 36.90
N LYS A 247 -13.21 -18.56 36.66
CA LYS A 247 -13.46 -19.40 35.48
C LYS A 247 -14.91 -19.88 35.43
N LEU A 248 -15.42 -20.43 36.54
CA LEU A 248 -16.81 -20.87 36.64
C LEU A 248 -17.80 -19.71 36.45
N SER A 249 -17.54 -18.57 37.08
CA SER A 249 -18.39 -17.38 36.95
C SER A 249 -18.45 -16.85 35.52
N ARG A 250 -17.32 -16.70 34.82
CA ARG A 250 -17.32 -16.18 33.45
C ARG A 250 -17.95 -17.13 32.45
N MET A 251 -17.71 -18.44 32.60
CA MET A 251 -18.41 -19.43 31.80
C MET A 251 -19.92 -19.28 31.97
N ALA A 252 -20.41 -19.18 33.21
CA ALA A 252 -21.83 -18.99 33.48
C ALA A 252 -22.37 -17.66 32.93
N THR A 253 -21.68 -16.54 33.12
CA THR A 253 -22.11 -15.21 32.64
C THR A 253 -22.23 -15.14 31.12
N ASP A 254 -21.24 -15.67 30.41
CA ASP A 254 -21.26 -15.67 28.93
C ASP A 254 -22.35 -16.59 28.36
N TYR A 255 -22.88 -17.54 29.16
CA TYR A 255 -24.07 -18.32 28.83
C TYR A 255 -25.38 -17.69 29.35
N SER A 256 -25.34 -16.80 30.35
CA SER A 256 -26.54 -16.22 30.99
C SER A 256 -26.94 -14.85 30.43
N ASP A 257 -26.12 -14.22 29.60
CA ASP A 257 -26.51 -13.06 28.76
C ASP A 257 -27.45 -13.49 27.59
N LEU A 258 -28.26 -14.54 27.83
CA LEU A 258 -29.30 -15.13 26.97
C LEU A 258 -30.60 -14.32 26.99
#